data_AF-A0A6A4IVE8-F1
#
_entry.id   AF-A0A6A4IVE8-F1
#
_cell.length_a   1.000
_cell.length_b   1.000
_cell.length_c   1.000
_cell.angle_alpha   90.00
_cell.angle_beta   90.00
_cell.angle_gamma   90.00
#
_symmetry.space_group_name_H-M   'P 1'
#
loop_
_entity.id
_entity.type
_entity.pdbx_description
1 polymer ?
#
loop_
_entity_poly.entity_id
_entity_poly.type
_entity_poly.pdbx_seq_one_letter_code
_entity_poly.pdbx_strand_id
1 'polypeptide(L)'
;MNVNYPLRTIFKHDITKITNALLPEDFTSADKRTVRIASDVVVNILDEMGILSAKAQDLQKPITSWDKLRNSDHHVYLLFDRGDGSGGFVMGLLKVGRKNLYVFDLEGECHERDSLCVLDFYIHESVQRTGLGRKLFEHMLEHENIRPERLAIDRPSHKFLLFLQKHYGLSDVVSQSNNFVVFTAFFDKYNRDHITDIPSNQENNHRTSISLSTADYSTGIYYWTGHPLLSSVTASVNCATYVTRNTPHQTVCSLRR
;
A
#
# COMPACT_ATOMS: atom_id res chain seq x y z
N MET A 1 -10.55 9.71 -1.60
CA MET A 1 -10.24 11.13 -1.87
C MET A 1 -11.15 11.64 -2.99
N ASN A 2 -11.83 12.77 -2.79
CA ASN A 2 -12.71 13.37 -3.79
C ASN A 2 -11.89 14.21 -4.78
N VAL A 3 -12.11 14.02 -6.08
CA VAL A 3 -11.50 14.84 -7.13
C VAL A 3 -12.57 15.72 -7.76
N ASN A 4 -12.40 17.03 -7.67
CA ASN A 4 -13.25 18.01 -8.33
C ASN A 4 -12.90 18.15 -9.83
N TYR A 5 -12.95 17.03 -10.54
CA TYR A 5 -12.69 16.93 -11.97
C TYR A 5 -13.38 15.68 -12.54
N PRO A 6 -13.97 15.72 -13.75
CA PRO A 6 -14.63 14.57 -14.35
C PRO A 6 -13.62 13.49 -14.73
N LEU A 7 -13.32 12.56 -13.80
CA LEU A 7 -12.30 11.53 -13.95
C LEU A 7 -12.44 10.67 -15.23
N ARG A 8 -13.67 10.52 -15.74
CA ARG A 8 -13.95 9.76 -16.96
C ARG A 8 -13.30 10.34 -18.23
N THR A 9 -12.90 11.61 -18.22
CA THR A 9 -12.19 12.22 -19.36
C THR A 9 -10.71 11.82 -19.41
N ILE A 10 -10.14 11.34 -18.30
CA ILE A 10 -8.74 10.94 -18.18
C ILE A 10 -8.62 9.42 -18.03
N PHE A 11 -9.44 8.81 -17.16
CA PHE A 11 -9.35 7.41 -16.77
C PHE A 11 -10.49 6.60 -17.41
N LYS A 12 -10.12 5.67 -18.31
CA LYS A 12 -11.06 4.82 -19.04
C LYS A 12 -11.55 3.64 -18.22
N HIS A 13 -10.77 3.20 -17.25
CA HIS A 13 -10.99 2.01 -16.42
C HIS A 13 -11.08 2.36 -14.93
N ASP A 14 -11.65 1.45 -14.14
CA ASP A 14 -11.73 1.63 -12.68
C ASP A 14 -10.37 1.48 -12.00
N ILE A 15 -9.48 0.67 -12.58
CA ILE A 15 -8.08 0.57 -12.18
C ILE A 15 -7.24 1.03 -13.35
N THR A 16 -6.29 1.92 -13.11
CA THR A 16 -5.44 2.47 -14.17
C THR A 16 -4.00 2.57 -13.70
N LYS A 17 -3.08 2.14 -14.55
CA LYS A 17 -1.63 2.25 -14.35
C LYS A 17 -1.15 3.64 -14.73
N ILE A 18 -0.42 4.27 -13.82
CA ILE A 18 0.21 5.58 -13.97
C ILE A 18 1.72 5.38 -13.96
N THR A 19 2.39 5.85 -15.00
CA THR A 19 3.85 5.73 -15.15
C THR A 19 4.55 7.03 -14.74
N ASN A 20 5.88 7.05 -14.83
CA ASN A 20 6.70 8.25 -14.62
C ASN A 20 6.41 9.40 -15.62
N ALA A 21 5.65 9.16 -16.68
CA ALA A 21 5.10 10.18 -17.56
C ALA A 21 4.01 11.04 -16.89
N LEU A 22 3.54 10.64 -15.70
CA LEU A 22 2.43 11.26 -14.95
C LEU A 22 1.12 11.32 -15.74
N LEU A 23 0.89 10.27 -16.52
CA LEU A 23 -0.31 10.07 -17.31
C LEU A 23 -0.75 8.60 -17.16
N PRO A 24 -2.03 8.30 -17.39
CA PRO A 24 -2.47 6.92 -17.64
C PRO A 24 -1.66 6.27 -18.75
N GLU A 25 -1.31 4.99 -18.57
CA GLU A 25 -0.60 4.19 -19.57
C GLU A 25 -1.35 4.14 -20.92
N ASP A 26 -2.68 4.15 -20.88
CA ASP A 26 -3.57 4.11 -22.04
C ASP A 26 -4.07 5.50 -22.47
N PHE A 27 -3.45 6.58 -21.96
CA PHE A 27 -3.84 7.95 -22.29
C PHE A 27 -3.40 8.33 -23.69
N THR A 28 -4.37 8.72 -24.52
CA THR A 28 -4.14 9.08 -25.92
C THR A 28 -4.80 10.42 -26.23
N SER A 29 -4.02 11.47 -26.44
CA SER A 29 -4.50 12.76 -26.94
C SER A 29 -3.39 13.51 -27.66
N ALA A 30 -3.70 14.08 -28.82
CA ALA A 30 -2.78 14.96 -29.56
C ALA A 30 -2.83 16.41 -29.05
N ASP A 31 -3.89 16.79 -28.33
CA ASP A 31 -4.04 18.14 -27.80
C ASP A 31 -3.16 18.35 -26.56
N LYS A 32 -2.13 19.18 -26.71
CA LYS A 32 -1.19 19.54 -25.64
C LYS A 32 -1.90 20.11 -24.40
N ARG A 33 -3.02 20.83 -24.58
CA ARG A 33 -3.77 21.39 -23.46
C ARG A 33 -4.43 20.28 -22.64
N THR A 34 -5.08 19.34 -23.31
CA THR A 34 -5.68 18.16 -22.68
C THR A 34 -4.65 17.31 -21.95
N VAL A 35 -3.48 17.09 -22.56
CA VAL A 35 -2.36 16.35 -21.92
C VAL A 35 -1.90 17.04 -20.63
N ARG A 36 -1.71 18.37 -20.67
CA ARG A 36 -1.30 19.14 -19.48
C ARG A 36 -2.33 19.03 -18.36
N ILE A 37 -3.61 19.22 -18.67
CA ILE A 37 -4.70 19.11 -17.68
C ILE A 37 -4.72 17.71 -17.06
N ALA A 38 -4.58 16.66 -17.88
CA ALA A 38 -4.54 15.29 -17.39
C ALA A 38 -3.36 15.06 -16.43
N SER A 39 -2.17 15.56 -16.80
CA SER A 39 -0.98 15.47 -15.94
C SER A 39 -1.18 16.24 -14.63
N ASP A 40 -1.76 17.44 -14.64
CA ASP A 40 -2.02 18.24 -13.44
C ASP A 40 -3.00 17.52 -12.48
N VAL A 41 -4.02 16.86 -13.03
CA VAL A 41 -4.96 16.04 -12.24
C VAL A 41 -4.26 14.83 -11.61
N VAL A 42 -3.45 14.10 -12.39
CA VAL A 42 -2.67 12.95 -11.90
C VAL A 42 -1.70 13.37 -10.79
N VAL A 43 -0.99 14.48 -10.97
CA VAL A 43 -0.07 15.06 -9.98
C VAL A 43 -0.78 15.27 -8.64
N ASN A 44 -1.93 15.92 -8.65
CA ASN A 44 -2.71 16.19 -7.44
C ASN A 44 -3.19 14.89 -6.78
N ILE A 45 -3.65 13.92 -7.57
CA ILE A 45 -4.10 12.62 -7.04
C ILE A 45 -2.94 11.88 -6.35
N LEU A 46 -1.76 11.84 -6.97
CA LEU A 46 -0.60 11.12 -6.44
C LEU A 46 -0.13 11.71 -5.11
N ASP A 47 -0.07 13.03 -5.00
CA ASP A 47 0.36 13.69 -3.76
C ASP A 47 -0.65 13.48 -2.63
N GLU A 48 -1.93 13.69 -2.89
CA GLU A 48 -2.97 13.51 -1.87
C GLU A 48 -3.07 12.05 -1.42
N MET A 49 -3.08 11.09 -2.34
CA MET A 49 -3.09 9.67 -1.99
C MET A 49 -1.81 9.24 -1.27
N GLY A 50 -0.66 9.82 -1.63
CA GLY A 50 0.61 9.60 -0.95
C GLY A 50 0.62 10.12 0.49
N ILE A 51 0.04 11.29 0.74
CA ILE A 51 -0.15 11.87 2.08
C ILE A 51 -1.08 10.99 2.92
N LEU A 52 -2.21 10.58 2.36
CA LEU A 52 -3.15 9.69 3.02
C LEU A 52 -2.52 8.34 3.36
N SER A 53 -1.76 7.75 2.44
CA SER A 53 -1.02 6.52 2.67
C SER A 53 0.00 6.66 3.81
N ALA A 54 0.80 7.73 3.83
CA ALA A 54 1.76 7.98 4.90
C ALA A 54 1.08 8.15 6.26
N LYS A 55 -0.05 8.88 6.31
CA LYS A 55 -0.83 9.04 7.54
C LYS A 55 -1.35 7.69 8.06
N ALA A 56 -1.85 6.83 7.18
CA ALA A 56 -2.35 5.50 7.56
C ALA A 56 -1.25 4.54 8.03
N GLN A 57 0.00 4.79 7.62
CA GLN A 57 1.19 4.01 7.99
C GLN A 57 2.03 4.68 9.09
N ASP A 58 1.57 5.81 9.65
CA ASP A 58 2.29 6.61 10.66
C ASP A 58 3.70 7.05 10.21
N LEU A 59 3.84 7.41 8.94
CA LEU A 59 5.09 7.90 8.36
C LEU A 59 5.16 9.42 8.45
N GLN A 60 6.34 9.95 8.82
CA GLN A 60 6.58 11.40 8.88
C GLN A 60 6.49 12.09 7.51
N LYS A 61 6.81 11.38 6.43
CA LYS A 61 6.78 11.91 5.06
C LYS A 61 6.16 10.89 4.10
N PRO A 62 5.39 11.34 3.09
CA PRO A 62 4.90 10.48 2.01
C PRO A 62 6.04 9.72 1.33
N ILE A 63 5.91 8.41 1.16
CA ILE A 63 6.82 7.61 0.35
C ILE A 63 6.41 7.57 -1.13
N THR A 64 5.22 8.06 -1.44
CA THR A 64 4.67 8.22 -2.79
C THR A 64 4.29 9.69 -2.99
N SER A 65 4.70 10.26 -4.13
CA SER A 65 4.37 11.61 -4.60
C SER A 65 4.61 11.65 -6.11
N TRP A 66 4.09 12.67 -6.80
CA TRP A 66 4.37 12.80 -8.24
C TRP A 66 5.86 12.95 -8.53
N ASP A 67 6.59 13.70 -7.69
CA ASP A 67 8.01 13.97 -7.87
C ASP A 67 8.84 12.70 -7.73
N LYS A 68 8.53 11.87 -6.73
CA LYS A 68 9.16 10.56 -6.56
C LYS A 68 8.85 9.61 -7.71
N LEU A 69 7.62 9.63 -8.22
CA LEU A 69 7.22 8.77 -9.33
C LEU A 69 7.95 9.18 -10.63
N ARG A 70 7.96 10.47 -10.95
CA ARG A 70 8.62 11.04 -12.14
C ARG A 70 10.10 10.67 -12.21
N ASN A 71 10.78 10.67 -11.07
CA ASN A 71 12.21 10.41 -10.96
C ASN A 71 12.55 8.94 -10.66
N SER A 72 11.66 8.00 -11.03
CA SER A 72 11.86 6.56 -10.85
C SER A 72 11.36 5.78 -12.06
N ASP A 73 11.65 4.48 -12.08
CA ASP A 73 11.06 3.48 -12.97
C ASP A 73 9.84 2.79 -12.34
N HIS A 74 9.36 3.31 -11.20
CA HIS A 74 8.17 2.82 -10.54
C HIS A 74 6.92 3.21 -11.32
N HIS A 75 5.82 2.51 -11.03
CA HIS A 75 4.50 2.87 -11.51
C HIS A 75 3.45 2.62 -10.42
N VAL A 76 2.30 3.25 -10.58
CA VAL A 76 1.22 3.24 -9.59
C VAL A 76 -0.07 2.77 -10.24
N TYR A 77 -0.72 1.79 -9.63
CA TYR A 77 -2.09 1.44 -9.93
C TYR A 77 -3.03 2.26 -9.03
N LEU A 78 -3.90 3.06 -9.65
CA LEU A 78 -4.92 3.83 -8.95
C LEU A 78 -6.28 3.16 -9.13
N LEU A 79 -7.05 3.07 -8.05
CA LEU A 79 -8.41 2.55 -8.05
C LEU A 79 -9.39 3.72 -7.89
N PHE A 80 -10.36 3.81 -8.82
CA PHE A 80 -11.36 4.84 -8.88
C PHE A 80 -12.76 4.28 -8.64
N ASP A 81 -13.59 5.04 -7.94
CA ASP A 81 -15.03 5.00 -8.07
C ASP A 81 -15.44 6.12 -9.04
N ARG A 82 -15.93 5.71 -10.21
CA ARG A 82 -16.19 6.63 -11.32
C ARG A 82 -17.54 7.35 -11.22
N GLY A 83 -18.35 7.08 -10.20
CA GLY A 83 -19.63 7.76 -9.94
C GLY A 83 -20.59 7.77 -11.14
N ASP A 84 -21.62 8.61 -11.10
CA ASP A 84 -22.65 8.74 -12.14
C ASP A 84 -22.49 9.98 -13.05
N GLY A 85 -21.59 10.93 -12.76
CA GLY A 85 -21.22 11.96 -13.76
C GLY A 85 -20.63 13.29 -13.28
N SER A 86 -20.73 13.65 -12.00
CA SER A 86 -20.29 14.98 -11.52
C SER A 86 -18.91 15.05 -10.87
N GLY A 87 -18.24 13.90 -10.72
CA GLY A 87 -16.94 13.78 -10.04
C GLY A 87 -16.52 12.32 -9.95
N GLY A 88 -15.38 12.06 -9.30
CA GLY A 88 -14.96 10.70 -9.01
C GLY A 88 -14.13 10.63 -7.74
N PHE A 89 -14.10 9.46 -7.13
CA PHE A 89 -13.33 9.21 -5.92
C PHE A 89 -12.15 8.31 -6.23
N VAL A 90 -10.98 8.68 -5.73
CA VAL A 90 -9.83 7.78 -5.69
C VAL A 90 -9.93 6.97 -4.40
N MET A 91 -10.08 5.67 -4.53
CA MET A 91 -10.30 4.72 -3.42
C MET A 91 -9.03 4.00 -3.00
N GLY A 92 -8.04 3.88 -3.88
CA GLY A 92 -6.84 3.10 -3.60
C GLY A 92 -5.63 3.47 -4.44
N LEU A 93 -4.46 3.14 -3.91
CA LEU A 93 -3.14 3.34 -4.50
C LEU A 93 -2.29 2.09 -4.23
N LEU A 94 -1.66 1.57 -5.27
CA LEU A 94 -0.68 0.48 -5.18
C LEU A 94 0.53 0.85 -6.03
N LYS A 95 1.65 1.18 -5.39
CA LYS A 95 2.92 1.49 -6.05
C LYS A 95 3.81 0.26 -6.09
N VAL A 96 4.34 -0.03 -7.27
CA VAL A 96 5.33 -1.09 -7.48
C VAL A 96 6.51 -0.59 -8.31
N GLY A 97 7.63 -1.30 -8.26
CA GLY A 97 8.82 -0.99 -9.04
C GLY A 97 9.85 -2.11 -8.96
N ARG A 98 10.66 -2.27 -10.01
CA ARG A 98 11.73 -3.27 -10.00
C ARG A 98 12.92 -2.76 -9.17
N LYS A 99 13.54 -3.65 -8.42
CA LYS A 99 14.77 -3.36 -7.67
C LYS A 99 15.70 -4.56 -7.75
N ASN A 100 16.99 -4.26 -7.91
CA ASN A 100 18.05 -5.25 -7.69
C ASN A 100 18.26 -5.37 -6.17
N LEU A 101 17.84 -6.51 -5.62
CA LEU A 101 17.93 -6.81 -4.19
C LEU A 101 18.99 -7.89 -3.95
N TYR A 102 19.76 -7.72 -2.89
CA TYR A 102 20.52 -8.81 -2.28
C TYR A 102 19.66 -9.38 -1.15
N VAL A 103 19.19 -10.62 -1.33
CA VAL A 103 18.30 -11.32 -0.39
C VAL A 103 18.96 -12.60 0.09
N PHE A 104 18.78 -12.89 1.37
CA PHE A 104 19.30 -14.08 2.03
C PHE A 104 18.19 -15.12 2.17
N ASP A 105 18.50 -16.36 1.80
CA ASP A 105 17.60 -17.50 2.02
C ASP A 105 17.70 -18.02 3.46
N LEU A 106 17.03 -19.15 3.74
CA LEU A 106 16.99 -19.75 5.08
C LEU A 106 18.33 -20.39 5.48
N GLU A 107 19.13 -20.77 4.48
CA GLU A 107 20.46 -21.33 4.60
C GLU A 107 21.52 -20.23 4.83
N GLY A 108 21.15 -18.96 4.62
CA GLY A 108 22.03 -17.80 4.78
C GLY A 108 22.82 -17.46 3.52
N GLU A 109 22.54 -18.10 2.40
CA GLU A 109 23.16 -17.80 1.11
C GLU A 109 22.61 -16.49 0.54
N CYS A 110 23.50 -15.66 0.01
CA CYS A 110 23.13 -14.37 -0.56
C CYS A 110 22.82 -14.50 -2.05
N HIS A 111 21.66 -13.98 -2.45
CA HIS A 111 21.17 -14.02 -3.82
C HIS A 111 20.92 -12.61 -4.33
N GLU A 112 21.57 -12.22 -5.43
CA GLU A 112 21.19 -11.03 -6.19
C GLU A 112 19.96 -11.35 -7.05
N ARG A 113 18.92 -10.51 -6.96
CA ARG A 113 17.63 -10.71 -7.61
C ARG A 113 17.04 -9.40 -8.11
N ASP A 114 16.82 -9.31 -9.42
CA ASP A 114 15.96 -8.29 -10.01
C ASP A 114 14.49 -8.66 -9.77
N SER A 115 13.84 -7.95 -8.85
CA SER A 115 12.54 -8.33 -8.30
C SER A 115 11.54 -7.20 -8.42
N LEU A 116 10.31 -7.53 -8.84
CA LEU A 116 9.20 -6.58 -8.73
C LEU A 116 8.84 -6.42 -7.25
N CYS A 117 8.86 -5.19 -6.78
CA CYS A 117 8.64 -4.85 -5.39
C CYS A 117 7.31 -4.13 -5.19
N VAL A 118 6.58 -4.47 -4.12
CA VAL A 118 5.49 -3.63 -3.61
C VAL A 118 6.08 -2.59 -2.67
N LEU A 119 5.87 -1.32 -3.01
CA LEU A 119 6.57 -0.17 -2.41
C LEU A 119 5.64 0.79 -1.65
N ASP A 120 4.35 0.72 -1.91
CA ASP A 120 3.31 1.42 -1.15
C ASP A 120 1.96 0.78 -1.48
N PHE A 121 1.10 0.56 -0.48
CA PHE A 121 -0.22 -0.01 -0.71
C PHE A 121 -1.24 0.55 0.28
N TYR A 122 -2.24 1.23 -0.27
CA TYR A 122 -3.22 1.97 0.51
C TYR A 122 -4.60 1.88 -0.10
N ILE A 123 -5.59 1.63 0.75
CA ILE A 123 -7.01 1.74 0.43
C ILE A 123 -7.60 2.74 1.41
N HIS A 124 -8.39 3.69 0.91
CA HIS A 124 -9.01 4.72 1.71
C HIS A 124 -9.82 4.13 2.88
N GLU A 125 -9.71 4.71 4.07
CA GLU A 125 -10.19 4.11 5.32
C GLU A 125 -11.68 3.77 5.27
N SER A 126 -12.48 4.64 4.65
CA SER A 126 -13.94 4.48 4.54
C SER A 126 -14.40 3.25 3.75
N VAL A 127 -13.50 2.63 2.97
CA VAL A 127 -13.81 1.47 2.12
C VAL A 127 -12.84 0.31 2.36
N GLN A 128 -12.06 0.34 3.44
CA GLN A 128 -11.23 -0.82 3.81
C GLN A 128 -12.11 -2.03 4.16
N ARG A 129 -11.56 -3.24 3.97
CA ARG A 129 -12.23 -4.52 4.27
C ARG A 129 -13.46 -4.86 3.39
N THR A 130 -13.68 -4.12 2.30
CA THR A 130 -14.77 -4.36 1.33
C THR A 130 -14.35 -5.22 0.11
N GLY A 131 -13.10 -5.70 0.08
CA GLY A 131 -12.54 -6.47 -1.05
C GLY A 131 -11.78 -5.65 -2.09
N LEU A 132 -11.85 -4.31 -2.04
CA LEU A 132 -11.15 -3.43 -3.00
C LEU A 132 -9.62 -3.59 -3.00
N GLY A 133 -9.01 -3.86 -1.85
CA GLY A 133 -7.57 -4.14 -1.79
C GLY A 133 -7.19 -5.40 -2.57
N ARG A 134 -8.03 -6.44 -2.51
CA ARG A 134 -7.83 -7.67 -3.29
C ARG A 134 -8.00 -7.37 -4.78
N LYS A 135 -9.08 -6.68 -5.18
CA LYS A 135 -9.33 -6.27 -6.57
C LYS A 135 -8.14 -5.51 -7.17
N LEU A 136 -7.59 -4.53 -6.43
CA LEU A 136 -6.44 -3.74 -6.88
C LEU A 136 -5.17 -4.58 -7.00
N PHE A 137 -4.94 -5.47 -6.04
CA PHE A 137 -3.75 -6.33 -6.04
C PHE A 137 -3.80 -7.41 -7.13
N GLU A 138 -4.93 -8.07 -7.33
CA GLU A 138 -5.14 -9.05 -8.40
C GLU A 138 -4.92 -8.42 -9.78
N HIS A 139 -5.46 -7.21 -10.01
CA HIS A 139 -5.21 -6.49 -11.25
C HIS A 139 -3.71 -6.22 -11.50
N MET A 140 -2.97 -5.85 -10.46
CA MET A 140 -1.51 -5.67 -10.56
C MET A 140 -0.80 -6.99 -10.88
N LEU A 141 -1.17 -8.10 -10.21
CA LEU A 141 -0.57 -9.42 -10.49
C LEU A 141 -0.81 -9.86 -11.94
N GLU A 142 -2.02 -9.65 -12.45
CA GLU A 142 -2.41 -9.97 -13.83
C GLU A 142 -1.66 -9.10 -14.85
N HIS A 143 -1.61 -7.78 -14.62
CA HIS A 143 -0.93 -6.84 -15.53
C HIS A 143 0.59 -7.09 -15.57
N GLU A 144 1.20 -7.32 -14.42
CA GLU A 144 2.64 -7.60 -14.30
C GLU A 144 2.99 -9.07 -14.61
N ASN A 145 1.99 -9.91 -14.86
CA ASN A 145 2.13 -11.35 -15.12
C ASN A 145 3.05 -12.05 -14.09
N ILE A 146 2.80 -11.82 -12.81
CA ILE A 146 3.64 -12.30 -11.72
C ILE A 146 2.81 -13.03 -10.66
N ARG A 147 3.40 -14.08 -10.08
CA ARG A 147 2.82 -14.78 -8.94
C ARG A 147 3.14 -14.03 -7.63
N PRO A 148 2.21 -13.98 -6.66
CA PRO A 148 2.38 -13.16 -5.46
C PRO A 148 3.59 -13.55 -4.60
N GLU A 149 3.98 -14.83 -4.55
CA GLU A 149 5.18 -15.30 -3.85
C GLU A 149 6.50 -14.80 -4.45
N ARG A 150 6.49 -14.30 -5.69
CA ARG A 150 7.68 -13.74 -6.36
C ARG A 150 7.88 -12.25 -6.09
N LEU A 151 6.97 -11.63 -5.32
CA LEU A 151 7.10 -10.23 -4.95
C LEU A 151 8.02 -10.08 -3.75
N ALA A 152 8.83 -9.03 -3.78
CA ALA A 152 9.49 -8.50 -2.58
C ALA A 152 8.66 -7.34 -2.02
N ILE A 153 8.51 -7.24 -0.71
CA ILE A 153 7.66 -6.23 -0.08
C ILE A 153 8.50 -5.30 0.80
N ASP A 154 8.50 -4.00 0.50
CA ASP A 154 9.24 -3.00 1.27
C ASP A 154 8.45 -2.64 2.55
N ARG A 155 8.98 -3.03 3.72
CA ARG A 155 8.42 -2.69 5.05
C ARG A 155 6.91 -2.94 5.17
N PRO A 156 6.41 -4.18 4.95
CA PRO A 156 4.97 -4.44 5.02
C PRO A 156 4.39 -4.12 6.39
N SER A 157 3.25 -3.43 6.42
CA SER A 157 2.47 -3.31 7.64
C SER A 157 1.89 -4.66 8.07
N HIS A 158 1.61 -4.81 9.37
CA HIS A 158 0.94 -6.03 9.88
C HIS A 158 -0.39 -6.31 9.17
N LYS A 159 -1.18 -5.26 8.86
CA LYS A 159 -2.41 -5.39 8.08
C LYS A 159 -2.16 -5.98 6.69
N PHE A 160 -1.03 -5.64 6.07
CA PHE A 160 -0.69 -6.13 4.74
C PHE A 160 -0.19 -7.59 4.78
N LEU A 161 0.60 -7.98 5.77
CA LEU A 161 0.99 -9.38 5.97
C LEU A 161 -0.23 -10.30 6.15
N LEU A 162 -1.20 -9.89 6.99
CA LEU A 162 -2.45 -10.64 7.17
C LEU A 162 -3.29 -10.70 5.88
N PHE A 163 -3.28 -9.64 5.08
CA PHE A 163 -3.92 -9.63 3.76
C PHE A 163 -3.27 -10.66 2.82
N LEU A 164 -1.95 -10.72 2.77
CA LEU A 164 -1.20 -11.66 1.93
C LEU A 164 -1.44 -13.11 2.38
N GLN A 165 -1.42 -13.37 3.69
CA GLN A 165 -1.74 -14.67 4.25
C GLN A 165 -3.17 -15.12 3.90
N LYS A 166 -4.17 -14.25 4.10
CA LYS A 166 -5.58 -14.56 3.85
C LYS A 166 -5.89 -14.86 2.39
N HIS A 167 -5.32 -14.08 1.47
CA HIS A 167 -5.72 -14.12 0.06
C HIS A 167 -4.79 -14.94 -0.83
N TYR A 168 -3.53 -15.10 -0.44
CA TYR A 168 -2.51 -15.78 -1.26
C TYR A 168 -1.79 -16.90 -0.51
N GLY A 169 -2.16 -17.20 0.74
CA GLY A 169 -1.54 -18.27 1.53
C GLY A 169 -0.10 -18.00 1.94
N LEU A 170 0.36 -16.74 1.84
CA LEU A 170 1.74 -16.35 2.11
C LEU A 170 1.96 -16.14 3.61
N SER A 171 2.36 -17.20 4.33
CA SER A 171 2.64 -17.18 5.77
C SER A 171 4.13 -17.26 6.11
N ASP A 172 4.92 -17.89 5.25
CA ASP A 172 6.31 -18.25 5.55
C ASP A 172 7.23 -17.08 5.17
N VAL A 173 7.21 -16.04 6.02
CA VAL A 173 7.93 -14.77 5.85
C VAL A 173 9.42 -14.95 6.14
N VAL A 174 10.27 -14.42 5.25
CA VAL A 174 11.72 -14.28 5.43
C VAL A 174 12.08 -12.80 5.46
N SER A 175 12.28 -12.27 6.68
CA SER A 175 12.66 -10.88 6.90
C SER A 175 14.12 -10.64 6.53
N GLN A 176 14.37 -9.58 5.76
CA GLN A 176 15.71 -9.21 5.28
C GLN A 176 16.27 -8.03 6.08
N SER A 177 17.60 -7.93 6.14
CA SER A 177 18.29 -6.83 6.85
C SER A 177 18.04 -5.45 6.24
N ASN A 178 17.66 -5.39 4.96
CA ASN A 178 17.31 -4.16 4.24
C ASN A 178 15.84 -3.73 4.45
N ASN A 179 15.12 -4.33 5.40
CA ASN A 179 13.69 -4.14 5.70
C ASN A 179 12.71 -4.65 4.63
N PHE A 180 13.19 -5.34 3.59
CA PHE A 180 12.32 -6.09 2.72
C PHE A 180 11.83 -7.37 3.40
N VAL A 181 10.66 -7.80 2.99
CA VAL A 181 10.11 -9.12 3.29
C VAL A 181 9.93 -9.85 1.98
N VAL A 182 10.45 -11.07 1.93
CA VAL A 182 10.16 -12.07 0.89
C VAL A 182 9.51 -13.27 1.55
N PHE A 183 9.01 -14.21 0.76
CA PHE A 183 8.44 -15.47 1.26
C PHE A 183 9.35 -16.64 0.89
N THR A 184 9.27 -17.77 1.58
CA THR A 184 10.11 -18.95 1.28
C THR A 184 10.05 -19.35 -0.20
N ALA A 185 8.84 -19.38 -0.78
CA ALA A 185 8.61 -19.68 -2.19
C ALA A 185 9.20 -18.64 -3.17
N PHE A 186 9.70 -17.50 -2.69
CA PHE A 186 10.44 -16.54 -3.49
C PHE A 186 11.71 -17.18 -4.08
N PHE A 187 12.37 -18.05 -3.32
CA PHE A 187 13.59 -18.75 -3.71
C PHE A 187 13.31 -20.02 -4.53
N ASP A 188 12.07 -20.50 -4.56
CA ASP A 188 11.72 -21.73 -5.26
C ASP A 188 11.97 -21.61 -6.77
N LYS A 189 13.00 -22.31 -7.26
CA LYS A 189 13.33 -22.52 -8.68
C LYS A 189 13.43 -21.24 -9.53
N TYR A 190 14.64 -20.69 -9.55
CA TYR A 190 15.30 -20.19 -10.77
C TYR A 190 16.15 -21.29 -11.47
N ASN A 191 16.16 -22.52 -10.93
CA ASN A 191 16.92 -23.68 -11.44
C ASN A 191 16.42 -24.27 -12.78
N ARG A 192 15.65 -23.54 -13.59
CA ARG A 192 15.22 -24.05 -14.92
C ARG A 192 15.68 -23.24 -16.13
N ASP A 193 16.22 -22.05 -15.94
CA ASP A 193 16.66 -21.22 -17.07
C ASP A 193 18.18 -21.25 -17.28
N HIS A 194 18.95 -21.78 -16.32
CA HIS A 194 20.36 -22.12 -16.51
C HIS A 194 20.71 -23.41 -15.75
N ILE A 195 21.38 -24.33 -16.44
CA ILE A 195 21.93 -25.64 -16.01
C ILE A 195 21.07 -26.84 -16.43
N THR A 196 21.59 -27.50 -17.46
CA THR A 196 21.32 -28.86 -17.95
C THR A 196 21.28 -29.91 -16.84
N ASP A 197 20.24 -30.74 -16.88
CA ASP A 197 20.06 -32.10 -16.35
C ASP A 197 21.20 -32.70 -15.50
N ILE A 198 21.06 -32.73 -14.17
CA ILE A 198 21.56 -33.83 -13.29
C ILE A 198 20.63 -33.97 -12.05
N PRO A 199 20.21 -35.20 -11.65
CA PRO A 199 19.21 -35.39 -10.60
C PRO A 199 19.78 -35.55 -9.17
N SER A 200 19.08 -34.89 -8.24
CA SER A 200 18.78 -35.17 -6.82
C SER A 200 19.81 -35.82 -5.89
N ASN A 201 19.99 -35.21 -4.71
CA ASN A 201 19.88 -35.97 -3.45
C ASN A 201 19.32 -35.11 -2.31
N GLN A 202 18.45 -35.74 -1.53
CA GLN A 202 17.75 -35.20 -0.37
C GLN A 202 18.71 -35.04 0.82
N GLU A 203 18.51 -34.02 1.65
CA GLU A 203 18.75 -34.16 3.08
C GLU A 203 17.89 -33.17 3.89
N ASN A 204 17.26 -33.72 4.92
CA ASN A 204 16.44 -33.04 5.91
C ASN A 204 17.26 -32.02 6.71
N ASN A 205 16.67 -30.91 7.18
CA ASN A 205 16.76 -30.52 8.61
C ASN A 205 15.89 -29.30 9.03
N HIS A 206 15.38 -29.46 10.26
CA HIS A 206 14.85 -28.53 11.26
C HIS A 206 14.27 -27.15 10.88
N ARG A 207 12.97 -27.03 11.17
CA ARG A 207 12.10 -25.87 10.98
C ARG A 207 11.99 -25.04 12.27
N THR A 208 12.30 -23.75 12.22
CA THR A 208 11.92 -22.80 13.28
C THR A 208 10.79 -21.92 12.74
N SER A 209 9.55 -22.37 12.95
CA SER A 209 8.34 -21.63 12.57
C SER A 209 7.92 -20.69 13.69
N ILE A 210 7.82 -19.39 13.43
CA ILE A 210 7.06 -18.47 14.29
C ILE A 210 5.59 -18.58 13.88
N SER A 211 4.81 -19.27 14.70
CA SER A 211 3.35 -19.36 14.54
C SER A 211 2.69 -18.03 14.92
N LEU A 212 2.02 -17.38 13.97
CA LEU A 212 1.08 -16.30 14.26
C LEU A 212 -0.20 -16.93 14.86
N SER A 213 -0.44 -16.71 16.16
CA SER A 213 -1.60 -17.27 16.86
C SER A 213 -2.90 -16.63 16.38
N THR A 214 -3.84 -17.46 15.94
CA THR A 214 -5.23 -17.11 15.67
C THR A 214 -6.04 -17.28 16.94
N ALA A 215 -6.13 -16.23 17.75
CA ALA A 215 -7.14 -16.11 18.79
C ALA A 215 -7.78 -14.73 18.68
N ASP A 216 -9.10 -14.71 18.89
CA ASP A 216 -10.01 -13.57 18.84
C ASP A 216 -10.57 -13.19 17.46
N TYR A 217 -11.31 -14.12 16.86
CA TYR A 217 -12.56 -13.76 16.19
C TYR A 217 -13.71 -14.51 16.87
N SER A 218 -14.23 -13.92 17.94
CA SER A 218 -15.56 -14.30 18.43
C SER A 218 -16.62 -13.51 17.65
N THR A 219 -17.59 -14.25 17.16
CA THR A 219 -18.76 -13.85 16.39
C THR A 219 -19.57 -12.75 17.06
N GLY A 220 -19.89 -11.69 16.30
CA GLY A 220 -20.85 -10.66 16.69
C GLY A 220 -21.66 -10.21 15.48
N ILE A 221 -22.67 -11.01 15.11
CA ILE A 221 -23.74 -10.61 14.19
C ILE A 221 -24.67 -9.69 14.99
N TYR A 222 -24.71 -8.41 14.64
CA TYR A 222 -25.80 -7.52 15.04
C TYR A 222 -26.57 -7.08 13.79
N TYR A 223 -27.75 -7.65 13.63
CA TYR A 223 -28.81 -7.08 12.79
C TYR A 223 -29.30 -5.80 13.47
N TRP A 224 -29.38 -4.70 12.70
CA TRP A 224 -30.20 -3.55 13.07
C TRP A 224 -31.17 -3.24 11.94
N THR A 225 -32.43 -3.57 12.18
CA THR A 225 -33.61 -3.17 11.42
C THR A 225 -34.02 -1.73 11.79
N GLY A 226 -34.64 -1.01 10.85
CA GLY A 226 -35.14 0.39 11.00
C GLY A 226 -36.11 0.59 12.17
N HIS A 227 -36.54 1.80 12.55
CA HIS A 227 -36.97 2.98 11.77
C HIS A 227 -37.15 4.19 12.76
N PRO A 228 -37.69 5.37 12.37
CA PRO A 228 -37.30 6.70 12.89
C PRO A 228 -38.28 7.33 13.90
N LEU A 229 -37.92 8.49 14.50
CA LEU A 229 -38.70 9.76 14.54
C LEU A 229 -38.20 10.78 15.62
N LEU A 230 -38.24 12.06 15.20
CA LEU A 230 -38.66 13.30 15.88
C LEU A 230 -37.87 13.99 17.04
N SER A 231 -37.49 15.24 16.71
CA SER A 231 -37.69 16.55 17.41
C SER A 231 -36.95 16.92 18.71
N SER A 232 -36.17 18.01 18.58
CA SER A 232 -36.00 19.20 19.45
C SER A 232 -35.71 19.05 20.96
N VAL A 233 -34.70 19.77 21.46
CA VAL A 233 -34.80 20.97 22.33
C VAL A 233 -33.38 21.41 22.76
N THR A 234 -33.24 22.73 22.87
CA THR A 234 -32.10 23.57 23.28
C THR A 234 -31.51 23.29 24.68
N ALA A 235 -30.20 23.52 24.87
CA ALA A 235 -29.66 24.12 26.09
C ALA A 235 -28.22 24.63 25.91
N SER A 236 -28.04 25.91 26.19
CA SER A 236 -26.77 26.63 26.31
C SER A 236 -26.29 26.58 27.76
N VAL A 237 -25.00 26.37 28.02
CA VAL A 237 -24.35 26.83 29.28
C VAL A 237 -22.89 27.20 29.00
N ASN A 238 -22.58 28.48 29.17
CA ASN A 238 -21.23 29.02 29.40
C ASN A 238 -20.84 28.77 30.86
N CYS A 239 -19.58 28.45 31.15
CA CYS A 239 -18.94 28.91 32.38
C CYS A 239 -17.42 29.00 32.24
N ALA A 240 -16.89 29.99 32.93
CA ALA A 240 -15.62 30.66 32.72
C ALA A 240 -14.42 30.05 33.45
N THR A 241 -13.24 30.45 32.95
CA THR A 241 -11.91 30.62 33.57
C THR A 241 -11.70 30.31 35.05
N TYR A 242 -10.59 29.62 35.35
CA TYR A 242 -9.67 30.00 36.43
C TYR A 242 -8.21 29.82 36.01
N VAL A 243 -7.44 30.89 36.20
CA VAL A 243 -5.98 30.97 36.09
C VAL A 243 -5.41 30.83 37.50
N THR A 244 -4.37 30.02 37.71
CA THR A 244 -3.29 30.35 38.65
C THR A 244 -1.97 29.73 38.22
N ARG A 245 -0.93 30.57 38.25
CA ARG A 245 0.49 30.25 38.09
C ARG A 245 1.02 29.61 39.37
N ASN A 246 2.05 28.76 39.26
CA ASN A 246 3.23 28.82 40.12
C ASN A 246 4.37 27.95 39.55
N THR A 247 5.48 28.59 39.23
CA THR A 247 6.85 28.02 39.22
C THR A 247 7.46 28.23 40.62
N PRO A 248 8.50 27.47 41.02
CA PRO A 248 9.87 27.97 40.79
C PRO A 248 10.97 26.90 40.54
N HIS A 249 11.98 27.32 39.76
CA HIS A 249 13.45 27.13 39.88
C HIS A 249 14.06 25.74 40.18
N GLN A 250 14.85 25.14 39.26
CA GLN A 250 16.32 25.26 38.99
C GLN A 250 16.96 23.88 39.35
N THR A 251 17.79 23.19 38.56
CA THR A 251 19.18 23.52 38.15
C THR A 251 19.76 22.35 37.31
N VAL A 252 20.34 22.68 36.15
CA VAL A 252 21.59 22.19 35.50
C VAL A 252 21.89 20.68 35.43
N CYS A 253 22.11 20.16 34.21
CA CYS A 253 23.42 19.64 33.78
C CYS A 253 23.47 19.38 32.27
N SER A 254 24.45 20.02 31.62
CA SER A 254 24.90 19.78 30.26
C SER A 254 25.81 18.56 30.22
N LEU A 255 25.82 17.82 29.11
CA LEU A 255 27.07 17.41 28.45
C LEU A 255 26.77 16.81 27.07
N ARG A 256 27.37 17.44 26.05
CA ARG A 256 27.57 16.91 24.72
C ARG A 256 28.62 15.80 24.76
N ARG A 257 28.45 14.76 23.94
CA ARG A 257 29.26 14.54 22.72
C ARG A 257 28.43 13.78 21.71
#